data_AF-A0ABD4E2Z8-F1
#
_entry.id   AF-A0ABD4E2Z8-F1
#
_cell.length_a   1.000
_cell.length_b   1.000
_cell.length_c   1.000
_cell.angle_alpha   90.00
_cell.angle_beta   90.00
_cell.angle_gamma   90.00
#
_symmetry.space_group_name_H-M   'P 1'
#
loop_
_entity.id
_entity.type
_entity.pdbx_description
1 polymer ?
#
loop_
_entity_poly.entity_id
_entity_poly.type
_entity_poly.pdbx_seq_one_letter_code
_entity_poly.pdbx_strand_id
1 'polypeptide(L)'
;MSQMTGLGRACALVALLGGMQGAYAQGLAGTASPAAQPVEPASAPVAAIPALDAQAQTPIQAGDATGPSTVDELQRQIQAHTLTEMRTNYNGSYGASLLFNVKDGAYFVALFQQKAFWRVIKTYNEVRAEGIYRDFSRQAEHLAVNELRAAKLEAQKAQTDRQIEVTQERAKRLQADLSIAREQQAAVTDRQKTVRSETAALQAQQAELQAQLRALKQQVRSLQHEAYAGLPHVR
;
A
#
# COMPACT_ATOMS: atom_id res chain seq x y z
N MET A 1 32.76 -49.46 -32.86
CA MET A 1 32.87 -50.06 -31.52
C MET A 1 33.41 -49.01 -30.57
N SER A 2 32.55 -48.35 -29.80
CA SER A 2 32.95 -47.76 -28.51
C SER A 2 31.68 -47.44 -27.73
N GLN A 3 31.60 -48.00 -26.53
CA GLN A 3 30.50 -47.95 -25.59
C GLN A 3 30.74 -46.87 -24.54
N MET A 4 29.63 -46.40 -23.94
CA MET A 4 29.51 -45.85 -22.58
C MET A 4 30.14 -44.49 -22.27
N THR A 5 29.26 -43.50 -22.07
CA THR A 5 29.49 -42.45 -21.05
C THR A 5 28.20 -42.28 -20.24
N GLY A 6 28.31 -42.64 -18.96
CA GLY A 6 27.21 -42.67 -17.99
C GLY A 6 26.79 -41.28 -17.52
N LEU A 7 25.48 -41.13 -17.34
CA LEU A 7 24.79 -39.93 -16.86
C LEU A 7 24.69 -40.00 -15.33
N GLY A 8 25.60 -39.33 -14.61
CA GLY A 8 25.56 -39.21 -13.15
C GLY A 8 24.90 -37.90 -12.71
N ARG A 9 23.63 -37.96 -12.31
CA ARG A 9 22.91 -36.87 -11.63
C ARG A 9 23.33 -36.82 -10.17
N ALA A 10 23.90 -35.71 -9.71
CA ALA A 10 24.11 -35.44 -8.28
C ALA A 10 23.22 -34.27 -7.85
N CYS A 11 22.25 -34.59 -6.98
CA CYS A 11 21.32 -33.66 -6.34
C CYS A 11 22.04 -32.72 -5.36
N ALA A 12 21.76 -31.43 -5.47
CA ALA A 12 22.05 -30.44 -4.43
C ALA A 12 21.00 -30.53 -3.32
N LEU A 13 21.43 -30.75 -2.08
CA LEU A 13 20.61 -30.63 -0.88
C LEU A 13 21.01 -29.36 -0.13
N VAL A 14 20.15 -28.35 -0.18
CA VAL A 14 20.20 -27.16 0.68
C VAL A 14 19.31 -27.44 1.88
N ALA A 15 19.90 -27.59 3.06
CA ALA A 15 19.18 -27.72 4.33
C ALA A 15 19.09 -26.34 5.00
N LEU A 16 17.87 -25.80 5.07
CA LEU A 16 17.48 -24.71 5.97
C LEU A 16 16.79 -25.34 7.18
N LEU A 17 17.37 -25.18 8.37
CA LEU A 17 16.70 -25.46 9.64
C LEU A 17 16.82 -24.24 10.55
N GLY A 18 15.73 -23.49 10.61
CA GLY A 18 15.47 -22.48 11.61
C GLY A 18 14.59 -23.04 12.74
N GLY A 19 14.90 -22.59 13.96
CA GLY A 19 13.96 -22.18 15.00
C GLY A 19 12.83 -23.12 15.44
N MET A 20 13.00 -23.72 16.62
CA MET A 20 11.90 -23.99 17.55
C MET A 20 12.38 -23.70 18.96
N GLN A 21 11.67 -22.86 19.71
CA GLN A 21 10.94 -23.27 20.91
C GLN A 21 10.27 -22.07 21.59
N GLY A 22 8.99 -22.24 21.88
CA GLY A 22 8.12 -21.29 22.58
C GLY A 22 6.77 -21.93 22.79
N ALA A 23 6.72 -22.91 23.69
CA ALA A 23 5.50 -23.54 24.16
C ALA A 23 5.04 -22.83 25.43
N TYR A 24 3.77 -22.40 25.49
CA TYR A 24 2.89 -22.61 26.65
C TYR A 24 1.45 -22.66 26.16
N ALA A 25 0.78 -23.75 26.53
CA ALA A 25 -0.66 -23.97 26.42
C ALA A 25 -1.24 -23.99 27.84
N GLN A 26 -2.43 -23.41 28.02
CA GLN A 26 -3.49 -23.71 29.02
C GLN A 26 -4.42 -22.47 29.07
N GLY A 27 -5.76 -22.55 29.02
CA GLY A 27 -6.66 -23.68 29.02
C GLY A 27 -8.13 -23.25 28.94
N LEU A 28 -8.99 -24.27 28.94
CA LEU A 28 -10.44 -24.30 29.23
C LEU A 28 -11.45 -23.53 28.35
N ALA A 29 -12.06 -24.31 27.45
CA ALA A 29 -13.49 -24.62 27.43
C ALA A 29 -14.46 -23.54 27.96
N GLY A 30 -15.07 -22.82 27.02
CA GLY A 30 -16.34 -22.12 27.19
C GLY A 30 -17.15 -22.33 25.92
N THR A 31 -18.18 -23.17 26.02
CA THR A 31 -19.19 -23.39 24.99
C THR A 31 -19.97 -22.10 24.71
N ALA A 32 -19.81 -21.54 23.52
CA ALA A 32 -20.82 -20.67 22.91
C ALA A 32 -20.56 -20.56 21.40
N SER A 33 -21.48 -21.09 20.60
CA SER A 33 -21.63 -20.66 19.20
C SER A 33 -21.84 -19.15 19.18
N PRO A 34 -21.09 -18.36 18.40
CA PRO A 34 -21.60 -17.10 17.93
C PRO A 34 -22.47 -17.40 16.72
N ALA A 35 -23.78 -17.26 16.90
CA ALA A 35 -24.70 -17.06 15.79
C ALA A 35 -24.15 -15.92 14.91
N ALA A 36 -24.21 -16.13 13.60
CA ALA A 36 -23.88 -15.13 12.60
C ALA A 36 -24.68 -13.84 12.89
N GLN A 37 -24.00 -12.81 13.37
CA GLN A 37 -24.55 -11.46 13.37
C GLN A 37 -24.38 -10.88 11.97
N PRO A 38 -25.41 -10.22 11.40
CA PRO A 38 -25.25 -9.46 10.19
C PRO A 38 -24.23 -8.37 10.44
N VAL A 39 -23.22 -8.28 9.58
CA VAL A 39 -22.29 -7.14 9.55
C VAL A 39 -23.10 -5.93 9.06
N GLU A 40 -23.56 -5.13 10.02
CA GLU A 40 -24.14 -3.82 9.76
C GLU A 40 -23.03 -2.92 9.19
N PRO A 41 -23.24 -2.23 8.05
CA PRO A 41 -22.25 -1.31 7.54
C PRO A 41 -22.16 -0.13 8.51
N ALA A 42 -21.06 -0.08 9.27
CA ALA A 42 -20.70 1.07 10.08
C ALA A 42 -20.37 2.25 9.15
N SER A 43 -21.40 2.94 8.67
CA SER A 43 -21.29 4.27 8.09
C SER A 43 -21.01 5.25 9.24
N ALA A 44 -19.74 5.31 9.65
CA ALA A 44 -19.28 6.42 10.46
C ALA A 44 -19.28 7.68 9.57
N PRO A 45 -20.04 8.73 9.88
CA PRO A 45 -19.89 9.99 9.18
C PRO A 45 -18.49 10.51 9.47
N VAL A 46 -17.68 10.66 8.42
CA VAL A 46 -16.45 11.45 8.48
C VAL A 46 -16.90 12.86 8.84
N ALA A 47 -16.70 13.23 10.11
CA ALA A 47 -16.90 14.60 10.55
C ALA A 47 -16.03 15.49 9.66
N ALA A 48 -16.69 16.33 8.88
CA ALA A 48 -16.03 17.34 8.07
C ALA A 48 -15.11 18.15 9.00
N ILE A 49 -13.82 18.12 8.71
CA ILE A 49 -12.85 19.01 9.32
C ILE A 49 -13.36 20.42 8.99
N PRO A 50 -13.69 21.27 9.98
CA PRO A 50 -14.09 22.63 9.68
C PRO A 50 -12.92 23.27 8.94
N ALA A 51 -13.20 23.81 7.75
CA ALA A 51 -12.27 24.69 7.08
C ALA A 51 -11.94 25.79 8.09
N LEU A 52 -10.68 25.84 8.54
CA LEU A 52 -10.23 26.92 9.39
C LEU A 52 -10.47 28.21 8.61
N ASP A 53 -11.39 29.01 9.13
CA ASP A 53 -11.63 30.38 8.71
C ASP A 53 -10.28 31.06 8.47
N ALA A 54 -10.11 31.56 7.24
CA ALA A 54 -9.09 32.50 6.87
C ALA A 54 -9.39 33.85 7.55
N GLN A 55 -9.34 33.88 8.89
CA GLN A 55 -9.55 35.06 9.71
C GLN A 55 -8.36 35.24 10.63
N ALA A 56 -7.27 35.74 10.06
CA ALA A 56 -6.35 36.67 10.71
C ALA A 56 -5.35 37.22 9.68
N GLN A 57 -5.86 37.78 8.59
CA GLN A 57 -5.12 38.85 7.92
C GLN A 57 -5.32 40.10 8.78
N THR A 58 -4.54 40.23 9.86
CA THR A 58 -4.32 41.56 10.43
C THR A 58 -3.74 42.42 9.32
N PRO A 59 -4.39 43.50 8.88
CA PRO A 59 -3.76 44.43 7.97
C PRO A 59 -2.58 45.02 8.73
N ILE A 60 -1.37 44.63 8.34
CA ILE A 60 -0.16 45.35 8.72
C ILE A 60 -0.40 46.75 8.19
N GLN A 61 -0.62 47.71 9.10
CA GLN A 61 -0.90 49.10 8.78
C GLN A 61 0.09 49.56 7.72
N ALA A 62 -0.44 49.85 6.52
CA ALA A 62 0.27 50.55 5.50
C ALA A 62 0.63 51.91 6.08
N GLY A 63 1.90 52.10 6.45
CA GLY A 63 2.43 53.42 6.74
C GLY A 63 2.15 54.32 5.53
N ASP A 64 1.58 55.48 5.82
CA ASP A 64 1.13 56.50 4.88
C ASP A 64 1.90 56.53 3.56
N ALA A 65 1.22 56.15 2.47
CA ALA A 65 1.71 56.31 1.10
C ALA A 65 0.71 57.14 0.30
N THR A 66 0.60 58.42 0.64
CA THR A 66 -0.09 59.43 -0.18
C THR A 66 0.88 59.93 -1.25
N GLY A 67 0.91 59.23 -2.39
CA GLY A 67 1.71 59.51 -3.58
C GLY A 67 1.51 58.41 -4.64
N PRO A 68 1.94 58.59 -5.91
CA PRO A 68 1.95 57.48 -6.87
C PRO A 68 2.67 56.27 -6.25
N SER A 69 2.10 55.07 -6.38
CA SER A 69 2.58 53.94 -5.60
C SER A 69 4.03 53.61 -5.98
N THR A 70 4.88 53.39 -4.97
CA THR A 70 6.27 52.96 -5.18
C THR A 70 6.34 51.64 -5.97
N VAL A 71 5.27 50.85 -5.93
CA VAL A 71 5.09 49.63 -6.72
C VAL A 71 5.01 49.96 -8.22
N ASP A 72 4.18 50.94 -8.61
CA ASP A 72 4.05 51.36 -10.01
C ASP A 72 5.35 51.96 -10.53
N GLU A 73 6.06 52.74 -9.69
CA GLU A 73 7.38 53.27 -10.04
C GLU A 73 8.38 52.14 -10.27
N LEU A 74 8.45 51.17 -9.35
CA LEU A 74 9.30 50.00 -9.51
C LEU A 74 8.98 49.25 -10.81
N GLN A 75 7.70 49.04 -11.10
CA GLN A 75 7.27 48.30 -12.29
C GLN A 75 7.67 49.03 -13.59
N ARG A 76 7.54 50.36 -13.65
CA ARG A 76 8.04 51.15 -14.78
C ARG A 76 9.55 51.04 -14.94
N GLN A 77 10.30 51.08 -13.83
CA GLN A 77 11.77 50.96 -13.89
C GLN A 77 12.23 49.55 -14.30
N ILE A 78 11.51 48.51 -13.91
CA ILE A 78 11.72 47.14 -14.39
C ILE A 78 11.48 47.06 -15.90
N GLN A 79 10.37 47.61 -16.40
CA GLN A 79 10.05 47.64 -17.84
C GLN A 79 11.06 48.45 -18.65
N ALA A 80 11.56 49.54 -18.08
CA ALA A 80 12.59 50.37 -18.68
C ALA A 80 13.99 49.75 -18.60
N HIS A 81 14.14 48.59 -17.93
CA HIS A 81 15.42 47.92 -17.67
C HIS A 81 16.47 48.86 -17.03
N THR A 82 16.05 49.76 -16.15
CA THR A 82 16.93 50.75 -15.50
C THR A 82 17.43 50.32 -14.12
N LEU A 83 17.02 49.15 -13.65
CA LEU A 83 17.37 48.61 -12.34
C LEU A 83 18.45 47.53 -12.48
N THR A 84 19.43 47.61 -11.60
CA THR A 84 20.41 46.54 -11.37
C THR A 84 19.98 45.77 -10.14
N GLU A 85 19.81 44.45 -10.28
CA GLU A 85 19.56 43.59 -9.14
C GLU A 85 20.84 43.40 -8.34
N MET A 86 20.83 43.84 -7.08
CA MET A 86 21.97 43.66 -6.19
C MET A 86 21.86 42.32 -5.45
N ARG A 87 20.67 42.03 -4.90
CA ARG A 87 20.39 40.83 -4.12
C ARG A 87 18.94 40.45 -4.25
N THR A 88 18.66 39.15 -4.37
CA THR A 88 17.31 38.60 -4.25
C THR A 88 17.36 37.28 -3.49
N ASN A 89 16.38 37.05 -2.62
CA ASN A 89 16.15 35.74 -2.00
C ASN A 89 14.73 35.24 -2.29
N TYR A 90 14.57 33.92 -2.30
CA TYR A 90 13.30 33.24 -2.49
C TYR A 90 13.07 32.26 -1.34
N ASN A 91 11.87 32.29 -0.78
CA ASN A 91 11.38 31.44 0.30
C ASN A 91 10.01 30.90 -0.14
N GLY A 92 9.99 29.74 -0.78
CA GLY A 92 8.77 29.25 -1.43
C GLY A 92 8.27 30.24 -2.48
N SER A 93 7.00 30.63 -2.39
CA SER A 93 6.41 31.62 -3.29
C SER A 93 6.73 33.09 -2.94
N TYR A 94 7.30 33.35 -1.76
CA TYR A 94 7.65 34.69 -1.27
C TYR A 94 9.12 35.02 -1.52
N GLY A 95 9.47 36.30 -1.56
CA GLY A 95 10.87 36.71 -1.64
C GLY A 95 11.06 38.21 -1.43
N ALA A 96 12.32 38.61 -1.31
CA ALA A 96 12.71 40.00 -1.22
C ALA A 96 13.84 40.33 -2.20
N SER A 97 13.79 41.52 -2.78
CA SER A 97 14.82 42.03 -3.71
C SER A 97 15.34 43.39 -3.26
N LEU A 98 16.65 43.58 -3.36
CA LEU A 98 17.33 44.87 -3.32
C LEU A 98 17.80 45.21 -4.73
N LEU A 99 17.28 46.31 -5.26
CA LEU A 99 17.51 46.77 -6.62
C LEU A 99 18.08 48.19 -6.56
N PHE A 100 18.97 48.53 -7.49
CA PHE A 100 19.61 49.84 -7.56
C PHE A 100 19.45 50.46 -8.95
N ASN A 101 19.00 51.71 -9.00
CA ASN A 101 18.97 52.51 -10.21
C ASN A 101 20.23 53.35 -10.27
N VAL A 102 21.13 53.02 -11.20
CA VAL A 102 22.44 53.68 -11.34
C VAL A 102 22.32 55.14 -11.79
N LYS A 103 21.28 55.48 -12.56
CA LYS A 103 21.07 56.84 -13.06
C LYS A 103 20.59 57.78 -11.96
N ASP A 104 19.67 57.28 -11.13
CA ASP A 104 18.99 58.08 -10.11
C ASP A 104 19.65 57.96 -8.72
N GLY A 105 20.58 57.01 -8.54
CA GLY A 105 21.17 56.69 -7.24
C GLY A 105 20.17 56.15 -6.22
N ALA A 106 19.03 55.62 -6.68
CA ALA A 106 17.93 55.19 -5.84
C ALA A 106 17.95 53.67 -5.64
N TYR A 107 17.79 53.24 -4.40
CA TYR A 107 17.55 51.85 -4.01
C TYR A 107 16.05 51.58 -3.95
N PHE A 108 15.64 50.45 -4.50
CA PHE A 108 14.31 49.90 -4.38
C PHE A 108 14.40 48.57 -3.65
N VAL A 109 13.71 48.46 -2.52
CA VAL A 109 13.61 47.23 -1.74
C VAL A 109 12.19 46.73 -1.84
N ALA A 110 12.01 45.51 -2.33
CA ALA A 110 10.71 44.96 -2.65
C ALA A 110 10.47 43.65 -1.92
N LEU A 111 9.29 43.49 -1.34
CA LEU A 111 8.73 42.23 -0.88
C LEU A 111 7.72 41.77 -1.94
N PHE A 112 7.84 40.52 -2.38
CA PHE A 112 7.01 39.97 -3.44
C PHE A 112 6.49 38.57 -3.13
N GLN A 113 5.41 38.20 -3.81
CA GLN A 113 4.88 36.83 -3.88
C GLN A 113 4.65 36.49 -5.35
N GLN A 114 5.22 35.40 -5.86
CA GLN A 114 5.03 34.97 -7.26
C GLN A 114 5.28 36.08 -8.29
N LYS A 115 6.31 36.91 -8.04
CA LYS A 115 6.67 38.10 -8.83
C LYS A 115 5.70 39.29 -8.73
N ALA A 116 4.63 39.18 -7.96
CA ALA A 116 3.77 40.31 -7.63
C ALA A 116 4.37 41.10 -6.45
N PHE A 117 4.72 42.35 -6.69
CA PHE A 117 5.22 43.26 -5.65
C PHE A 117 4.05 43.87 -4.89
N TRP A 118 4.03 43.68 -3.58
CA TRP A 118 2.95 44.15 -2.70
C TRP A 118 3.45 45.13 -1.65
N ARG A 119 4.77 45.21 -1.45
CA ARG A 119 5.41 46.26 -0.65
C ARG A 119 6.74 46.65 -1.27
N VAL A 120 6.92 47.93 -1.57
CA VAL A 120 8.16 48.46 -2.14
C VAL A 120 8.55 49.73 -1.39
N ILE A 121 9.81 49.83 -0.99
CA ILE A 121 10.37 51.03 -0.35
C ILE A 121 11.50 51.56 -1.24
N LYS A 122 11.38 52.83 -1.61
CA LYS A 122 12.43 53.59 -2.28
C LYS A 122 13.28 54.34 -1.24
N THR A 123 14.58 54.34 -1.39
CA THR A 123 15.48 55.12 -0.54
C THR A 123 16.78 55.45 -1.26
N TYR A 124 17.43 56.56 -0.90
CA TYR A 124 18.73 56.96 -1.44
C TYR A 124 19.88 56.62 -0.46
N ASN A 125 19.56 56.04 0.70
CA ASN A 125 20.53 55.67 1.72
C ASN A 125 20.76 54.14 1.66
N GLU A 126 21.98 53.76 1.33
CA GLU A 126 22.39 52.35 1.21
C GLU A 126 22.20 51.56 2.51
N VAL A 127 22.65 52.12 3.64
CA VAL A 127 22.52 51.47 4.96
C VAL A 127 21.05 51.20 5.31
N ARG A 128 20.17 52.15 4.97
CA ARG A 128 18.72 51.98 5.14
C ARG A 128 18.17 50.92 4.19
N ALA A 129 18.61 50.88 2.93
CA ALA A 129 18.18 49.89 1.96
C ALA A 129 18.53 48.46 2.41
N GLU A 130 19.77 48.25 2.85
CA GLU A 130 20.23 46.98 3.41
C GLU A 130 19.46 46.57 4.67
N GLY A 131 19.16 47.53 5.56
CA GLY A 131 18.32 47.29 6.74
C GLY A 131 16.92 46.79 6.37
N ILE A 132 16.25 47.49 5.44
CA ILE A 132 14.92 47.10 4.95
C ILE A 132 14.97 45.75 4.24
N TYR A 133 16.00 45.51 3.44
CA TYR A 133 16.15 44.24 2.71
C TYR A 133 16.24 43.06 3.67
N ARG A 134 17.00 43.19 4.76
CA ARG A 134 17.07 42.16 5.81
C ARG A 134 15.73 41.94 6.50
N ASP A 135 14.97 43.00 6.74
CA ASP A 135 13.64 42.89 7.35
C ASP A 135 12.63 42.22 6.42
N PHE A 136 12.63 42.58 5.14
CA PHE A 136 11.78 41.94 4.12
C PHE A 136 12.18 40.49 3.88
N SER A 137 13.48 40.18 3.92
CA SER A 137 13.98 38.80 3.83
C SER A 137 13.42 37.94 4.96
N ARG A 138 13.49 38.42 6.21
CA ARG A 138 12.90 37.73 7.37
C ARG A 138 11.37 37.62 7.26
N GLN A 139 10.71 38.67 6.75
CA GLN A 139 9.26 38.64 6.54
C GLN A 139 8.87 37.58 5.48
N ALA A 140 9.60 37.48 4.37
CA ALA A 140 9.38 36.46 3.35
C ALA A 140 9.56 35.04 3.90
N GLU A 141 10.58 34.81 4.72
CA GLU A 141 10.79 33.53 5.43
C GLU A 141 9.59 33.17 6.30
N HIS A 142 9.10 34.09 7.13
CA HIS A 142 7.96 33.86 8.00
C HIS A 142 6.67 33.53 7.23
N LEU A 143 6.40 34.24 6.14
CA LEU A 143 5.23 34.01 5.29
C LEU A 143 5.28 32.63 4.61
N ALA A 144 6.48 32.16 4.25
CA ALA A 144 6.68 30.89 3.57
C ALA A 144 6.55 29.65 4.48
N VAL A 145 6.62 29.80 5.81
CA VAL A 145 6.65 28.66 6.75
C VAL A 145 5.50 27.68 6.53
N ASN A 146 4.27 28.20 6.40
CA ASN A 146 3.09 27.36 6.27
C ASN A 146 2.98 26.71 4.89
N GLU A 147 3.33 27.46 3.83
CA GLU A 147 3.39 26.93 2.45
C GLU A 147 4.39 25.78 2.34
N LEU A 148 5.60 25.97 2.85
CA LEU A 148 6.64 24.94 2.83
C LEU A 148 6.28 23.73 3.69
N ARG A 149 5.58 23.94 4.81
CA ARG A 149 5.06 22.84 5.63
C ARG A 149 3.97 22.06 4.89
N ALA A 150 3.05 22.77 4.22
CA ALA A 150 1.99 22.14 3.42
C ALA A 150 2.57 21.30 2.27
N ALA A 151 3.52 21.85 1.52
CA ALA A 151 4.19 21.12 0.43
C ALA A 151 4.88 19.84 0.91
N LYS A 152 5.54 19.89 2.08
CA LYS A 152 6.14 18.69 2.70
C LYS A 152 5.09 17.67 3.11
N LEU A 153 3.99 18.12 3.71
CA LEU A 153 2.91 17.23 4.14
C LEU A 153 2.20 16.58 2.96
N GLU A 154 1.99 17.31 1.87
CA GLU A 154 1.43 16.80 0.62
C GLU A 154 2.31 15.70 0.00
N ALA A 155 3.63 15.93 -0.03
CA ALA A 155 4.58 14.92 -0.49
C ALA A 155 4.55 13.65 0.37
N GLN A 156 4.48 13.80 1.70
CA GLN A 156 4.35 12.68 2.63
C GLN A 156 3.04 11.92 2.43
N LYS A 157 1.92 12.64 2.24
CA LYS A 157 0.62 12.05 1.93
C LYS A 157 0.70 11.21 0.65
N ALA A 158 1.24 11.76 -0.44
CA ALA A 158 1.37 11.07 -1.71
C ALA A 158 2.28 9.81 -1.63
N GLN A 159 3.26 9.80 -0.73
CA GLN A 159 4.06 8.61 -0.46
C GLN A 159 3.26 7.54 0.28
N THR A 160 2.52 7.92 1.32
CA THR A 160 1.67 7.02 2.10
C THR A 160 0.55 6.42 1.25
N ASP A 161 -0.11 7.24 0.41
CA ASP A 161 -1.17 6.77 -0.50
C ASP A 161 -0.67 5.65 -1.41
N ARG A 162 0.54 5.80 -1.98
CA ARG A 162 1.18 4.75 -2.80
C ARG A 162 1.46 3.47 -2.01
N GLN A 163 1.88 3.58 -0.76
CA GLN A 163 2.10 2.40 0.10
C GLN A 163 0.80 1.68 0.45
N ILE A 164 -0.29 2.44 0.68
CA ILE A 164 -1.62 1.89 0.91
C ILE A 164 -2.07 1.10 -0.33
N GLU A 165 -1.93 1.68 -1.53
CA GLU A 165 -2.32 1.02 -2.78
C GLU A 165 -1.58 -0.33 -2.98
N VAL A 166 -0.26 -0.33 -2.81
CA VAL A 166 0.55 -1.55 -2.89
C VAL A 166 0.12 -2.61 -1.86
N THR A 167 -0.19 -2.16 -0.64
CA THR A 167 -0.61 -3.06 0.43
C THR A 167 -2.00 -3.63 0.18
N GLN A 168 -2.94 -2.82 -0.31
CA GLN A 168 -4.28 -3.25 -0.70
C GLN A 168 -4.23 -4.28 -1.84
N GLU A 169 -3.40 -4.05 -2.85
CA GLU A 169 -3.23 -5.00 -3.95
C GLU A 169 -2.66 -6.33 -3.45
N ARG A 170 -1.67 -6.30 -2.56
CA ARG A 170 -1.14 -7.52 -1.92
C ARG A 170 -2.22 -8.25 -1.12
N ALA A 171 -3.03 -7.52 -0.35
CA ALA A 171 -4.11 -8.11 0.44
C ALA A 171 -5.17 -8.80 -0.44
N LYS A 172 -5.57 -8.16 -1.55
CA LYS A 172 -6.50 -8.74 -2.53
C LYS A 172 -5.98 -10.04 -3.15
N ARG A 173 -4.71 -10.05 -3.56
CA ARG A 173 -4.08 -11.27 -4.11
C ARG A 173 -4.02 -12.39 -3.09
N LEU A 174 -3.57 -12.10 -1.87
CA LEU A 174 -3.51 -13.08 -0.80
C LEU A 174 -4.90 -13.63 -0.46
N GLN A 175 -5.93 -12.79 -0.48
CA GLN A 175 -7.32 -13.23 -0.26
C GLN A 175 -7.80 -14.19 -1.36
N ALA A 176 -7.47 -13.92 -2.62
CA ALA A 176 -7.79 -14.80 -3.75
C ALA A 176 -7.02 -16.14 -3.66
N ASP A 177 -5.74 -16.10 -3.31
CA ASP A 177 -4.94 -17.31 -3.12
C ASP A 177 -5.51 -18.19 -1.99
N LEU A 178 -5.92 -17.56 -0.89
CA LEU A 178 -6.55 -18.27 0.24
C LEU A 178 -7.92 -18.84 -0.11
N SER A 179 -8.73 -18.18 -0.95
CA SER A 179 -10.01 -18.76 -1.38
C SER A 179 -9.78 -19.99 -2.25
N ILE A 180 -8.86 -19.92 -3.21
CA ILE A 180 -8.50 -21.07 -4.06
C ILE A 180 -7.96 -22.22 -3.21
N ALA A 181 -7.07 -21.94 -2.26
CA ALA A 181 -6.51 -22.97 -1.38
C ALA A 181 -7.59 -23.68 -0.55
N ARG A 182 -8.58 -22.93 -0.04
CA ARG A 182 -9.72 -23.50 0.71
C ARG A 182 -10.60 -24.38 -0.16
N GLU A 183 -10.89 -23.96 -1.39
CA GLU A 183 -11.66 -24.75 -2.35
C GLU A 183 -10.94 -26.07 -2.69
N GLN A 184 -9.63 -26.00 -2.96
CA GLN A 184 -8.82 -27.19 -3.24
C GLN A 184 -8.79 -28.13 -2.03
N GLN A 185 -8.64 -27.61 -0.82
CA GLN A 185 -8.67 -28.42 0.40
C GLN A 185 -10.02 -29.11 0.59
N ALA A 186 -11.13 -28.42 0.30
CA ALA A 186 -12.47 -29.00 0.34
C ALA A 186 -12.63 -30.13 -0.70
N ALA A 187 -12.19 -29.92 -1.94
CA ALA A 187 -12.24 -30.91 -3.01
C ALA A 187 -11.42 -32.18 -2.69
N VAL A 188 -10.21 -32.02 -2.13
CA VAL A 188 -9.38 -33.16 -1.70
C VAL A 188 -10.08 -33.93 -0.58
N THR A 189 -10.65 -33.23 0.39
CA THR A 189 -11.38 -33.85 1.50
C THR A 189 -12.60 -34.64 1.01
N ASP A 190 -13.35 -34.07 0.06
CA ASP A 190 -14.50 -34.72 -0.55
C ASP A 190 -14.09 -35.98 -1.34
N ARG A 191 -13.06 -35.87 -2.19
CA ARG A 191 -12.54 -37.00 -2.95
C ARG A 191 -12.07 -38.14 -2.05
N GLN A 192 -11.43 -37.84 -0.92
CA GLN A 192 -11.04 -38.85 0.06
C GLN A 192 -12.25 -39.59 0.65
N LYS A 193 -13.34 -38.89 0.95
CA LYS A 193 -14.58 -39.53 1.43
C LYS A 193 -15.16 -40.45 0.36
N THR A 194 -15.24 -39.98 -0.89
CA THR A 194 -15.74 -40.78 -2.03
C THR A 194 -14.91 -42.03 -2.24
N VAL A 195 -13.57 -41.93 -2.27
CA VAL A 195 -12.69 -43.09 -2.46
C VAL A 195 -12.86 -44.11 -1.32
N ARG A 196 -13.02 -43.65 -0.08
CA ARG A 196 -13.28 -44.54 1.06
C ARG A 196 -14.62 -45.27 0.92
N SER A 197 -15.69 -44.58 0.51
CA SER A 197 -17.00 -45.21 0.32
C SER A 197 -16.99 -46.19 -0.86
N GLU A 198 -16.35 -45.84 -1.98
CA GLU A 198 -16.15 -46.73 -3.13
C GLU A 198 -15.37 -47.99 -2.72
N THR A 199 -14.29 -47.83 -1.95
CA THR A 199 -13.48 -48.95 -1.47
C THR A 199 -14.30 -49.90 -0.58
N ALA A 200 -15.08 -49.35 0.34
CA ALA A 200 -15.95 -50.15 1.21
C ALA A 200 -17.02 -50.92 0.40
N ALA A 201 -17.61 -50.28 -0.62
CA ALA A 201 -18.57 -50.94 -1.51
C ALA A 201 -17.94 -52.08 -2.32
N LEU A 202 -16.73 -51.86 -2.87
CA LEU A 202 -15.99 -52.90 -3.60
C LEU A 202 -15.60 -54.07 -2.70
N GLN A 203 -15.18 -53.80 -1.45
CA GLN A 203 -14.89 -54.86 -0.47
C GLN A 203 -16.13 -55.71 -0.15
N ALA A 204 -17.29 -55.06 0.01
CA ALA A 204 -18.55 -55.78 0.23
C ALA A 204 -18.93 -56.66 -0.98
N GLN A 205 -18.84 -56.12 -2.20
CA GLN A 205 -19.10 -56.89 -3.43
C GLN A 205 -18.12 -58.07 -3.58
N GLN A 206 -16.84 -57.87 -3.28
CA GLN A 206 -15.85 -58.93 -3.32
C GLN A 206 -16.19 -60.06 -2.33
N ALA A 207 -16.58 -59.71 -1.10
CA ALA A 207 -16.96 -60.69 -0.08
C ALA A 207 -18.19 -61.51 -0.50
N GLU A 208 -19.17 -60.86 -1.14
CA GLU A 208 -20.36 -61.51 -1.69
C GLU A 208 -19.99 -62.50 -2.81
N LEU A 209 -19.21 -62.07 -3.81
CA LEU A 209 -18.77 -62.93 -4.91
C LEU A 209 -17.96 -64.14 -4.39
N GLN A 210 -17.12 -63.95 -3.38
CA GLN A 210 -16.39 -65.04 -2.74
C GLN A 210 -17.31 -66.01 -1.98
N ALA A 211 -18.39 -65.52 -1.38
CA ALA A 211 -19.39 -66.38 -0.74
C ALA A 211 -20.14 -67.20 -1.80
N GLN A 212 -20.57 -66.57 -2.90
CA GLN A 212 -21.21 -67.26 -4.03
C GLN A 212 -20.30 -68.33 -4.65
N LEU A 213 -19.02 -68.03 -4.87
CA LEU A 213 -18.05 -69.00 -5.39
C LEU A 213 -17.89 -70.21 -4.45
N ARG A 214 -17.87 -69.99 -3.13
CA ARG A 214 -17.79 -71.07 -2.14
C ARG A 214 -19.02 -71.96 -2.17
N ALA A 215 -20.21 -71.36 -2.23
CA ALA A 215 -21.48 -72.09 -2.34
C ALA A 215 -21.53 -72.93 -3.63
N LEU A 216 -21.18 -72.34 -4.78
CA LEU A 216 -21.16 -73.05 -6.07
C LEU A 216 -20.17 -74.23 -6.06
N LYS A 217 -18.98 -74.05 -5.47
CA LYS A 217 -18.00 -75.15 -5.30
C LYS A 217 -18.54 -76.28 -4.43
N GLN A 218 -19.29 -75.96 -3.38
CA GLN A 218 -19.92 -76.99 -2.53
C GLN A 218 -20.99 -77.76 -3.32
N GLN A 219 -21.82 -77.06 -4.10
CA GLN A 219 -22.84 -77.68 -4.95
C GLN A 219 -22.24 -78.58 -6.03
N VAL A 220 -21.16 -78.16 -6.69
CA VAL A 220 -20.45 -79.02 -7.66
C VAL A 220 -19.94 -80.29 -6.99
N ARG A 221 -19.36 -80.18 -5.78
CA ARG A 221 -18.90 -81.36 -5.05
C ARG A 221 -20.04 -82.30 -4.67
N SER A 222 -21.18 -81.80 -4.20
CA SER A 222 -22.31 -82.67 -3.85
C SER A 222 -22.84 -83.42 -5.08
N LEU A 223 -23.01 -82.72 -6.21
CA LEU A 223 -23.43 -83.33 -7.48
C LEU A 223 -22.42 -84.37 -7.99
N GLN A 224 -21.11 -84.12 -7.82
CA GLN A 224 -20.09 -85.12 -8.15
C GLN A 224 -20.21 -86.38 -7.28
N HIS A 225 -20.40 -86.22 -5.96
CA HIS A 225 -20.55 -87.38 -5.06
C HIS A 225 -21.80 -88.21 -5.41
N GLU A 226 -22.92 -87.56 -5.75
CA GLU A 226 -24.12 -88.23 -6.22
C GLU A 226 -23.89 -88.99 -7.53
N ALA A 227 -23.15 -88.42 -8.48
CA ALA A 227 -22.81 -89.09 -9.74
C ALA A 227 -21.89 -90.30 -9.55
N TYR A 228 -20.91 -90.22 -8.65
CA TYR A 228 -19.99 -91.33 -8.36
C TYR A 228 -20.60 -92.44 -7.49
N ALA A 229 -21.59 -92.11 -6.64
CA ALA A 229 -22.33 -93.11 -5.87
C ALA A 229 -23.22 -94.02 -6.73
N GLY A 230 -23.55 -93.60 -7.95
CA GLY A 230 -24.31 -94.38 -8.93
C GLY A 230 -23.47 -95.26 -9.88
N LEU A 231 -22.14 -95.24 -9.77
CA LEU A 231 -21.24 -96.03 -10.62
C LEU A 231 -20.81 -97.33 -9.90
N PRO A 232 -21.12 -98.53 -10.44
CA PRO A 232 -20.71 -99.79 -9.81
C PRO A 232 -19.18 -99.93 -9.84
N HIS A 233 -18.58 -100.13 -8.67
CA HIS A 233 -17.17 -100.54 -8.57
C HIS A 233 -17.04 -101.97 -9.12
N VAL A 234 -16.55 -102.09 -10.35
CA VAL A 234 -16.13 -103.37 -10.92
C VAL A 234 -14.91 -103.84 -10.13
N ARG A 235 -15.06 -104.97 -9.43
CA ARG A 235 -13.97 -105.75 -8.84
C ARG A 235 -13.17 -106.45 -9.93
#